data_AF-A0A383TEA7-F1
#
_entry.id   AF-A0A383TEA7-F1
#
_cell.length_a   1.000
_cell.length_b   1.000
_cell.length_c   1.000
_cell.angle_alpha   90.00
_cell.angle_beta   90.00
_cell.angle_gamma   90.00
#
_symmetry.space_group_name_H-M   'P 1'
#
loop_
_entity.id
_entity.type
_entity.pdbx_description
1 polymer ?
#
loop_
_entity_poly.entity_id
_entity_poly.type
_entity_poly.pdbx_seq_one_letter_code
_entity_poly.pdbx_strand_id
1 'polypeptide(L)'
;MEFIYWLVAIILLVLIGYGAIMYLTRQQANRIKAIDEKKQKAMAIPVADNLFTLKNMNLTGQTKRTYESWQATWQTITRFQYPEIEAALVSAEQYIQRMNFIKAKQAISQADQLIDETKNSVEKVNKALEKLLESAQENRKELEEIQERYNKIRKQLLAHSFTFGPAIETLEKNLNYMELDFTKFNSLTNEGDHMEAKEILSRIEQDLLIMEEVVEKIPQLNEKIKTEYEEQVNDLKDGFQRLLDEKYIFEGVDVSVEIAAVEKEIQEAKDSIGLADINEAGKKMDKVERDIEAVYAIMEKEMEAKDFVGRHTANLQKKMDHVLQSNRYVLLEIDRVSQNYFLNKNELGRAQEFEEQLLKENEALRYYDKMMKEHEISYSVVREYYEKISQRLSEIDKEQSELVSNLSDLRNREKEIKDSIDLYELDMRNMKRTIEKYHLPGLPKIYLDLFFSVTDRIEDLASKLNRVKIDMDEIDAISKMCEEDIEMLDNQTQAIVDNAMLTEYMIQYANRFRHSHVEIENAINKALVLFHREYDYEGALEAIKIPLNRVEAGAARKVEESYQEEKNRNYY
;
A
#
# COMPACT_ATOMS: atom_id res chain seq x y z
N MET A 1 -7.64 -107.85 -4.18
CA MET A 1 -8.48 -106.64 -4.38
C MET A 1 -7.63 -105.36 -4.39
N GLU A 2 -6.63 -105.19 -3.51
CA GLU A 2 -5.78 -103.98 -3.49
C GLU A 2 -4.86 -103.80 -4.72
N PHE A 3 -4.33 -104.89 -5.28
CA PHE A 3 -3.44 -104.86 -6.46
C PHE A 3 -4.12 -104.31 -7.74
N ILE A 4 -5.44 -104.52 -7.88
CA ILE A 4 -6.22 -104.03 -9.02
C ILE A 4 -6.48 -102.52 -8.89
N TYR A 5 -6.79 -102.02 -7.68
CA TYR A 5 -6.95 -100.58 -7.44
C TYR A 5 -5.63 -99.82 -7.62
N TRP A 6 -4.48 -100.38 -7.21
CA TRP A 6 -3.15 -99.80 -7.45
C TRP A 6 -2.79 -99.76 -8.94
N LEU A 7 -3.11 -100.81 -9.69
CA LEU A 7 -2.84 -100.90 -11.12
C LEU A 7 -3.74 -99.96 -11.95
N VAL A 8 -5.03 -99.85 -11.60
CA VAL A 8 -5.95 -98.86 -12.19
C VAL A 8 -5.52 -97.43 -11.82
N ALA A 9 -5.07 -97.18 -10.59
CA ALA A 9 -4.55 -95.88 -10.19
C ALA A 9 -3.29 -95.50 -10.99
N ILE A 10 -2.35 -96.43 -11.20
CA ILE A 10 -1.16 -96.21 -12.04
C ILE A 10 -1.56 -95.91 -13.50
N ILE A 11 -2.47 -96.68 -14.09
CA ILE A 11 -2.92 -96.45 -15.47
C ILE A 11 -3.60 -95.08 -15.60
N LEU A 12 -4.42 -94.70 -14.62
CA LEU A 12 -5.12 -93.42 -14.60
C LEU A 12 -4.13 -92.25 -14.40
N LEU A 13 -3.06 -92.43 -13.62
CA LEU A 13 -1.98 -91.46 -13.44
C LEU A 13 -1.13 -91.30 -14.72
N VAL A 14 -0.87 -92.39 -15.44
CA VAL A 14 -0.21 -92.36 -16.76
C VAL A 14 -1.09 -91.66 -17.80
N LEU A 15 -2.40 -91.89 -17.80
CA LEU A 15 -3.36 -91.20 -18.67
C LEU A 15 -3.42 -89.69 -18.38
N ILE A 16 -3.46 -89.29 -17.10
CA ILE A 16 -3.40 -87.88 -16.69
C ILE A 16 -2.05 -87.26 -17.08
N GLY A 17 -0.94 -87.98 -16.88
CA GLY A 17 0.39 -87.53 -17.29
C GLY A 17 0.52 -87.33 -18.81
N TYR A 18 0.00 -88.26 -19.60
CA TYR A 18 -0.05 -88.15 -21.06
C TYR A 18 -0.95 -87.00 -21.51
N GLY A 19 -2.11 -86.81 -20.87
CA GLY A 19 -3.01 -85.68 -21.11
C GLY A 19 -2.36 -84.32 -20.79
N ALA A 20 -1.62 -84.23 -19.67
CA ALA A 20 -0.90 -83.03 -19.29
C ALA A 20 0.24 -82.69 -20.27
N ILE A 21 1.00 -83.69 -20.73
CA ILE A 21 2.04 -83.53 -21.76
C ILE A 21 1.41 -83.05 -23.08
N MET A 22 0.33 -83.67 -23.53
CA MET A 22 -0.36 -83.28 -24.76
C MET A 22 -0.95 -81.86 -24.68
N TYR A 23 -1.47 -81.46 -23.52
CA TYR A 23 -1.96 -80.10 -23.29
C TYR A 23 -0.81 -79.08 -23.31
N LEU A 24 0.31 -79.34 -22.64
CA LEU A 24 1.48 -78.45 -22.60
C LEU A 24 2.14 -78.30 -23.98
N THR A 25 2.27 -79.39 -24.75
CA THR A 25 2.78 -79.33 -26.13
C THR A 25 1.87 -78.48 -27.03
N ARG A 26 0.55 -78.66 -26.97
CA ARG A 26 -0.41 -77.82 -27.71
C ARG A 26 -0.35 -76.35 -27.30
N GLN A 27 -0.26 -76.07 -26.00
CA GLN A 27 -0.18 -74.70 -25.49
C GLN A 27 1.10 -73.99 -25.97
N GLN A 28 2.26 -74.66 -25.89
CA GLN A 28 3.52 -74.10 -26.35
C GLN A 28 3.58 -73.97 -27.88
N ALA A 29 3.05 -74.95 -28.63
CA ALA A 29 2.94 -74.87 -30.08
C ALA A 29 2.03 -73.72 -30.55
N ASN A 30 0.90 -73.47 -29.85
CA ASN A 30 0.04 -72.33 -30.15
C ASN A 30 0.73 -70.98 -29.89
N ARG A 31 1.59 -70.89 -28.87
CA ARG A 31 2.39 -69.69 -28.61
C ARG A 31 3.45 -69.45 -29.70
N ILE A 32 4.11 -70.50 -30.16
CA ILE A 32 5.05 -70.42 -31.29
C ILE A 32 4.33 -69.92 -32.54
N LYS A 33 3.15 -70.47 -32.86
CA LYS A 33 2.32 -69.97 -33.98
C LYS A 33 1.92 -68.51 -33.84
N ALA A 34 1.54 -68.07 -32.63
CA ALA A 34 1.19 -66.68 -32.38
C ALA A 34 2.39 -65.73 -32.58
N ILE A 35 3.60 -66.14 -32.20
CA ILE A 35 4.82 -65.36 -32.44
C ILE A 35 5.17 -65.36 -33.94
N ASP A 36 4.98 -66.47 -34.65
CA ASP A 36 5.19 -66.52 -36.10
C ASP A 36 4.18 -65.63 -36.85
N GLU A 37 2.91 -65.60 -36.43
CA GLU A 37 1.92 -64.65 -36.95
C GLU A 37 2.30 -63.19 -36.67
N LYS A 38 2.83 -62.88 -35.48
CA LYS A 38 3.36 -61.53 -35.17
C LYS A 38 4.53 -61.18 -36.10
N LYS A 39 5.44 -62.12 -36.36
CA LYS A 39 6.57 -61.97 -37.30
C LYS A 39 6.08 -61.69 -38.71
N GLN A 40 5.13 -62.48 -39.22
CA GLN A 40 4.54 -62.27 -40.54
C GLN A 40 3.86 -60.90 -40.65
N LYS A 41 3.12 -60.47 -39.61
CA LYS A 41 2.52 -59.13 -39.56
C LYS A 41 3.55 -58.01 -39.56
N ALA A 42 4.66 -58.18 -38.83
CA ALA A 42 5.75 -57.20 -38.84
C ALA A 42 6.46 -57.13 -40.20
N MET A 43 6.63 -58.28 -40.88
CA MET A 43 7.19 -58.34 -42.24
C MET A 43 6.24 -57.78 -43.31
N ALA A 44 4.92 -57.82 -43.07
CA ALA A 44 3.92 -57.28 -43.97
C ALA A 44 3.80 -55.75 -43.92
N ILE A 45 4.50 -55.08 -42.99
CA ILE A 45 4.56 -53.61 -42.96
C ILE A 45 5.37 -53.14 -44.17
N PRO A 46 4.86 -52.21 -45.00
CA PRO A 46 5.44 -51.83 -46.30
C PRO A 46 6.67 -50.92 -46.17
N VAL A 47 7.59 -51.22 -45.24
CA VAL A 47 8.82 -50.44 -45.06
C VAL A 47 9.72 -50.53 -46.30
N ALA A 48 9.76 -51.69 -46.96
CA ALA A 48 10.53 -51.87 -48.19
C ALA A 48 9.99 -51.02 -49.35
N ASP A 49 8.67 -50.87 -49.46
CA ASP A 49 8.02 -50.04 -50.47
C ASP A 49 8.28 -48.56 -50.19
N ASN A 50 8.16 -48.12 -48.93
CA ASN A 50 8.47 -46.76 -48.50
C ASN A 50 9.97 -46.42 -48.70
N LEU A 51 10.88 -47.37 -48.47
CA LEU A 51 12.30 -47.20 -48.77
C LEU A 51 12.57 -47.12 -50.27
N PHE A 52 11.82 -47.86 -51.09
CA PHE A 52 11.95 -47.84 -52.54
C PHE A 52 11.39 -46.56 -53.17
N THR A 53 10.23 -46.08 -52.71
CA THR A 53 9.67 -44.79 -53.15
C THR A 53 10.60 -43.64 -52.79
N LEU A 54 11.15 -43.63 -51.56
CA LEU A 54 12.13 -42.63 -51.12
C LEU A 54 13.47 -42.73 -51.89
N LYS A 55 13.90 -43.92 -52.29
CA LYS A 55 15.11 -44.10 -53.13
C LYS A 55 14.94 -43.50 -54.53
N ASN A 56 13.72 -43.51 -55.06
CA ASN A 56 13.41 -42.92 -56.37
C ASN A 56 13.20 -41.40 -56.29
N MET A 57 13.13 -40.82 -55.10
CA MET A 57 13.25 -39.38 -54.88
C MET A 57 14.75 -39.03 -54.78
N ASN A 58 15.17 -37.93 -55.42
CA ASN A 58 16.57 -37.50 -55.36
C ASN A 58 16.89 -36.94 -53.96
N LEU A 59 17.22 -37.79 -52.99
CA LEU A 59 17.52 -37.35 -51.62
C LEU A 59 18.97 -36.86 -51.52
N THR A 60 19.19 -35.66 -50.99
CA THR A 60 20.52 -35.09 -50.74
C THR A 60 20.65 -34.52 -49.31
N GLY A 61 21.86 -34.08 -48.94
CA GLY A 61 22.16 -33.38 -47.69
C GLY A 61 21.76 -34.12 -46.40
N GLN A 62 21.06 -33.42 -45.50
CA GLN A 62 20.64 -33.98 -44.20
C GLN A 62 19.57 -35.06 -44.36
N THR A 63 18.65 -34.87 -45.32
CA THR A 63 17.60 -35.85 -45.62
C THR A 63 18.19 -37.21 -46.04
N LYS A 64 19.27 -37.19 -46.85
CA LYS A 64 20.00 -38.41 -47.24
C LYS A 64 20.66 -39.13 -46.06
N ARG A 65 21.31 -38.38 -45.14
CA ARG A 65 21.96 -38.98 -43.96
C ARG A 65 20.95 -39.68 -43.06
N THR A 66 19.80 -39.04 -42.84
CA THR A 66 18.70 -39.61 -42.05
C THR A 66 18.13 -40.84 -42.75
N TYR A 67 17.89 -40.79 -44.06
CA TYR A 67 17.45 -41.95 -44.85
C TYR A 67 18.44 -43.13 -44.76
N GLU A 68 19.74 -42.90 -44.97
CA GLU A 68 20.78 -43.95 -44.90
C GLU A 68 20.84 -44.59 -43.51
N SER A 69 20.64 -43.80 -42.43
CA SER A 69 20.60 -44.32 -41.06
C SER A 69 19.39 -45.25 -40.83
N TRP A 70 18.21 -44.88 -41.32
CA TRP A 70 17.01 -45.71 -41.23
C TRP A 70 17.08 -46.93 -42.16
N GLN A 71 17.71 -46.80 -43.33
CA GLN A 71 17.97 -47.91 -44.23
C GLN A 71 18.94 -48.93 -43.60
N ALA A 72 20.02 -48.47 -42.96
CA ALA A 72 20.95 -49.34 -42.24
C ALA A 72 20.26 -50.05 -41.06
N THR A 73 19.38 -49.34 -40.35
CA THR A 73 18.56 -49.91 -39.27
C THR A 73 17.61 -50.99 -39.81
N TRP A 74 16.92 -50.74 -40.93
CA TRP A 74 16.06 -51.72 -41.60
C TRP A 74 16.83 -52.95 -42.12
N GLN A 75 18.02 -52.75 -42.70
CA GLN A 75 18.88 -53.85 -43.11
C GLN A 75 19.33 -54.69 -41.92
N THR A 76 19.60 -54.05 -40.77
CA THR A 76 19.96 -54.75 -39.53
C THR A 76 18.79 -55.59 -39.02
N ILE A 77 17.59 -55.02 -38.99
CA ILE A 77 16.36 -55.74 -38.64
C ILE A 77 16.16 -56.95 -39.56
N THR A 78 16.34 -56.75 -40.87
CA THR A 78 16.08 -57.79 -41.88
C THR A 78 17.11 -58.92 -41.87
N ARG A 79 18.40 -58.58 -41.74
CA ARG A 79 19.52 -59.53 -41.84
C ARG A 79 19.90 -60.21 -40.53
N PHE A 80 19.62 -59.58 -39.38
CA PHE A 80 20.03 -60.11 -38.08
C PHE A 80 18.82 -60.43 -37.19
N GLN A 81 17.90 -59.48 -36.98
CA GLN A 81 16.81 -59.69 -36.01
C GLN A 81 15.77 -60.73 -36.46
N TYR A 82 15.31 -60.70 -37.73
CA TYR A 82 14.37 -61.72 -38.21
C TYR A 82 14.95 -63.15 -38.22
N PRO A 83 16.19 -63.39 -38.69
CA PRO A 83 16.81 -64.71 -38.57
C PRO A 83 17.06 -65.16 -37.14
N GLU A 84 17.38 -64.24 -36.22
CA GLU A 84 17.56 -64.56 -34.81
C GLU A 84 16.24 -65.00 -34.14
N ILE A 85 15.14 -64.31 -34.45
CA ILE A 85 13.79 -64.72 -34.03
C ILE A 85 13.44 -66.10 -34.61
N GLU A 86 13.77 -66.34 -35.88
CA GLU A 86 13.51 -67.63 -36.54
C GLU A 86 14.33 -68.77 -35.91
N ALA A 87 15.61 -68.54 -35.62
CA ALA A 87 16.45 -69.48 -34.91
C ALA A 87 15.92 -69.77 -33.49
N ALA A 88 15.43 -68.75 -32.78
CA ALA A 88 14.81 -68.90 -31.47
C ALA A 88 13.53 -69.73 -31.54
N LEU A 89 12.66 -69.49 -32.53
CA LEU A 89 11.43 -70.26 -32.78
C LEU A 89 11.74 -71.73 -33.12
N VAL A 90 12.69 -71.99 -34.03
CA VAL A 90 13.11 -73.35 -34.39
C VAL A 90 13.72 -74.07 -33.17
N SER A 91 14.50 -73.37 -32.36
CA SER A 91 15.05 -73.96 -31.12
C SER A 91 13.94 -74.31 -30.12
N ALA A 92 12.92 -73.45 -29.99
CA ALA A 92 11.76 -73.71 -29.15
C ALA A 92 10.97 -74.95 -29.61
N GLU A 93 10.76 -75.10 -30.92
CA GLU A 93 10.13 -76.29 -31.50
C GLU A 93 10.93 -77.57 -31.22
N GLN A 94 12.26 -77.53 -31.36
CA GLN A 94 13.14 -78.66 -31.04
C GLN A 94 13.10 -79.03 -29.55
N TYR A 95 13.03 -78.04 -28.65
CA TYR A 95 12.88 -78.30 -27.21
C TYR A 95 11.52 -78.89 -26.85
N ILE A 96 10.45 -78.51 -27.54
CA ILE A 96 9.11 -79.13 -27.39
C ILE A 96 9.14 -80.58 -27.85
N GLN A 97 9.76 -80.87 -29.00
CA GLN A 97 9.90 -82.24 -29.53
C GLN A 97 10.72 -83.14 -28.60
N ARG A 98 11.74 -82.59 -27.93
CA ARG A 98 12.55 -83.30 -26.91
C ARG A 98 11.91 -83.33 -25.52
N MET A 99 10.65 -82.88 -25.37
CA MET A 99 9.89 -82.80 -24.10
C MET A 99 10.53 -81.91 -23.00
N ASN A 100 11.42 -80.99 -23.38
CA ASN A 100 12.08 -80.05 -22.45
C ASN A 100 11.28 -78.74 -22.32
N PHE A 101 10.13 -78.80 -21.64
CA PHE A 101 9.16 -77.69 -21.57
C PHE A 101 9.68 -76.40 -20.91
N ILE A 102 10.63 -76.48 -19.98
CA ILE A 102 11.21 -75.30 -19.30
C ILE A 102 12.08 -74.50 -20.27
N LYS A 103 12.97 -75.18 -21.01
CA LYS A 103 13.85 -74.55 -22.02
C LYS A 103 13.04 -74.05 -23.21
N ALA A 104 12.02 -74.79 -23.64
CA ALA A 104 11.06 -74.34 -24.65
C ALA A 104 10.35 -73.05 -24.22
N LYS A 105 9.88 -72.95 -22.96
CA LYS A 105 9.24 -71.73 -22.44
C LYS A 105 10.20 -70.53 -22.42
N GLN A 106 11.46 -70.74 -22.06
CA GLN A 106 12.48 -69.69 -22.08
C GLN A 106 12.77 -69.20 -23.50
N ALA A 107 12.97 -70.12 -24.45
CA ALA A 107 13.17 -69.79 -25.87
C ALA A 107 11.95 -69.06 -26.47
N ILE A 108 10.73 -69.48 -26.13
CA ILE A 108 9.48 -68.79 -26.52
C ILE A 108 9.44 -67.37 -25.94
N SER A 109 9.80 -67.18 -24.66
CA SER A 109 9.81 -65.86 -24.03
C SER A 109 10.85 -64.94 -24.65
N GLN A 110 12.02 -65.46 -25.01
CA GLN A 110 13.07 -64.72 -25.70
C GLN A 110 12.62 -64.33 -27.11
N ALA A 111 12.00 -65.25 -27.85
CA ALA A 111 11.43 -64.96 -29.16
C ALA A 111 10.30 -63.91 -29.09
N ASP A 112 9.47 -63.92 -28.04
CA ASP A 112 8.39 -62.94 -27.83
C ASP A 112 8.93 -61.54 -27.51
N GLN A 113 9.99 -61.44 -26.70
CA GLN A 113 10.66 -60.17 -26.44
C GLN A 113 11.34 -59.61 -27.70
N LEU A 114 12.08 -60.46 -28.42
CA LEU A 114 12.76 -60.07 -29.65
C LEU A 114 11.76 -59.62 -30.73
N ILE A 115 10.60 -60.28 -30.88
CA ILE A 115 9.60 -59.85 -31.86
C ILE A 115 8.93 -58.53 -31.47
N ASP A 116 8.67 -58.29 -30.19
CA ASP A 116 8.05 -57.04 -29.73
C ASP A 116 9.04 -55.85 -29.88
N GLU A 117 10.33 -56.04 -29.57
CA GLU A 117 11.39 -55.05 -29.83
C GLU A 117 11.58 -54.77 -31.33
N THR A 118 11.59 -55.84 -32.12
CA THR A 118 11.68 -55.74 -33.59
C THR A 118 10.48 -55.00 -34.15
N LYS A 119 9.26 -55.34 -33.73
CA LYS A 119 8.03 -54.67 -34.15
C LYS A 119 8.06 -53.17 -33.84
N ASN A 120 8.46 -52.78 -32.63
CA ASN A 120 8.60 -51.36 -32.27
C ASN A 120 9.65 -50.65 -33.13
N SER A 121 10.74 -51.32 -33.47
CA SER A 121 11.78 -50.76 -34.33
C SER A 121 11.28 -50.59 -35.77
N VAL A 122 10.54 -51.58 -36.30
CA VAL A 122 9.89 -51.52 -37.61
C VAL A 122 8.86 -50.38 -37.67
N GLU A 123 8.02 -50.22 -36.64
CA GLU A 123 7.03 -49.14 -36.58
C GLU A 123 7.69 -47.75 -36.51
N LYS A 124 8.80 -47.61 -35.75
CA LYS A 124 9.57 -46.37 -35.69
C LYS A 124 10.18 -46.01 -37.04
N VAL A 125 10.80 -46.99 -37.71
CA VAL A 125 11.36 -46.80 -39.05
C VAL A 125 10.26 -46.41 -40.03
N ASN A 126 9.12 -47.12 -40.02
CA ASN A 126 8.01 -46.81 -40.91
C ASN A 126 7.47 -45.39 -40.70
N LYS A 127 7.19 -45.00 -39.45
CA LYS A 127 6.72 -43.64 -39.13
C LYS A 127 7.72 -42.56 -39.50
N ALA A 128 9.02 -42.81 -39.33
CA ALA A 128 10.04 -41.85 -39.72
C ALA A 128 10.10 -41.67 -41.25
N LEU A 129 9.97 -42.76 -42.02
CA LEU A 129 9.92 -42.72 -43.48
C LEU A 129 8.63 -42.10 -44.01
N GLU A 130 7.48 -42.39 -43.40
CA GLU A 130 6.20 -41.74 -43.69
C GLU A 130 6.30 -40.23 -43.44
N LYS A 131 6.86 -39.80 -42.31
CA LYS A 131 7.07 -38.37 -42.02
C LYS A 131 7.98 -37.69 -43.04
N LEU A 132 8.99 -38.38 -43.56
CA LEU A 132 9.84 -37.85 -44.63
C LEU A 132 9.06 -37.71 -45.95
N LEU A 133 8.21 -38.68 -46.29
CA LEU A 133 7.34 -38.62 -47.46
C LEU A 133 6.30 -37.49 -47.35
N GLU A 134 5.66 -37.35 -46.18
CA GLU A 134 4.67 -36.30 -45.92
C GLU A 134 5.30 -34.90 -45.91
N SER A 135 6.55 -34.77 -45.43
CA SER A 135 7.24 -33.47 -45.37
C SER A 135 7.34 -32.78 -46.74
N ALA A 136 7.50 -33.53 -47.83
CA ALA A 136 7.56 -32.95 -49.16
C ALA A 136 6.20 -32.36 -49.62
N GLN A 137 5.09 -32.96 -49.20
CA GLN A 137 3.74 -32.47 -49.52
C GLN A 137 3.32 -31.33 -48.59
N GLU A 138 3.64 -31.42 -47.30
CA GLU A 138 3.42 -30.35 -46.31
C GLU A 138 4.20 -29.10 -46.70
N ASN A 139 5.51 -29.21 -46.98
CA ASN A 139 6.35 -28.08 -47.34
C ASN A 139 5.83 -27.36 -48.61
N ARG A 140 5.24 -28.10 -49.57
CA ARG A 140 4.64 -27.48 -50.77
C ARG A 140 3.39 -26.69 -50.44
N LYS A 141 2.53 -27.22 -49.57
CA LYS A 141 1.31 -26.53 -49.16
C LYS A 141 1.63 -25.29 -48.33
N GLU A 142 2.55 -25.41 -47.36
CA GLU A 142 3.05 -24.29 -46.56
C GLU A 142 3.69 -23.22 -47.46
N LEU A 143 4.44 -23.61 -48.50
CA LEU A 143 5.01 -22.68 -49.47
C LEU A 143 3.93 -21.87 -50.20
N GLU A 144 2.86 -22.51 -50.69
CA GLU A 144 1.77 -21.79 -51.38
C GLU A 144 1.13 -20.74 -50.46
N GLU A 145 0.85 -21.09 -49.21
CA GLU A 145 0.27 -20.19 -48.21
C GLU A 145 1.21 -19.02 -47.89
N ILE A 146 2.49 -19.29 -47.66
CA ILE A 146 3.52 -18.27 -47.40
C ILE A 146 3.72 -17.36 -48.63
N GLN A 147 3.69 -17.93 -49.84
CA GLN A 147 3.87 -17.17 -51.08
C GLN A 147 2.67 -16.26 -51.38
N GLU A 148 1.45 -16.69 -51.06
CA GLU A 148 0.27 -15.83 -51.16
C GLU A 148 0.36 -14.64 -50.20
N ARG A 149 0.73 -14.89 -48.93
CA ARG A 149 0.95 -13.84 -47.93
C ARG A 149 2.07 -12.88 -48.33
N TYR A 150 3.21 -13.39 -48.79
CA TYR A 150 4.32 -12.58 -49.33
C TYR A 150 3.86 -11.68 -50.49
N ASN A 151 3.11 -12.24 -51.46
CA ASN A 151 2.59 -11.46 -52.59
C ASN A 151 1.60 -10.38 -52.14
N LYS A 152 0.80 -10.64 -51.10
CA LYS A 152 -0.11 -9.65 -50.51
C LYS A 152 0.67 -8.48 -49.90
N ILE A 153 1.69 -8.76 -49.09
CA ILE A 153 2.55 -7.73 -48.49
C ILE A 153 3.26 -6.92 -49.57
N ARG A 154 3.85 -7.60 -50.57
CA ARG A 154 4.53 -6.93 -51.69
C ARG A 154 3.59 -6.00 -52.45
N LYS A 155 2.34 -6.42 -52.71
CA LYS A 155 1.32 -5.57 -53.34
C LYS A 155 0.96 -4.37 -52.47
N GLN A 156 0.79 -4.56 -51.16
CA GLN A 156 0.50 -3.47 -50.23
C GLN A 156 1.64 -2.46 -50.16
N LEU A 157 2.88 -2.93 -50.14
CA LEU A 157 4.07 -2.09 -50.12
C LEU A 157 4.20 -1.22 -51.38
N LEU A 158 3.94 -1.81 -52.55
CA LEU A 158 3.94 -1.08 -53.83
C LEU A 158 2.76 -0.10 -53.96
N ALA A 159 1.57 -0.47 -53.46
CA ALA A 159 0.38 0.37 -53.55
C ALA A 159 0.40 1.57 -52.58
N HIS A 160 0.99 1.40 -51.40
CA HIS A 160 1.04 2.41 -50.34
C HIS A 160 2.45 2.91 -50.02
N SER A 161 3.33 2.94 -51.03
CA SER A 161 4.73 3.37 -50.90
C SER A 161 4.91 4.70 -50.17
N PHE A 162 3.99 5.66 -50.39
CA PHE A 162 4.04 6.98 -49.76
C PHE A 162 3.73 6.96 -48.25
N THR A 163 2.96 5.98 -47.78
CA THR A 163 2.55 5.86 -46.37
C THR A 163 3.67 5.29 -45.49
N PHE A 164 4.56 4.48 -46.08
CA PHE A 164 5.71 3.89 -45.39
C PHE A 164 6.89 4.85 -45.28
N GLY A 165 6.95 5.89 -46.12
CA GLY A 165 7.98 6.94 -46.05
C GLY A 165 9.40 6.36 -46.11
N PRO A 166 10.33 6.78 -45.22
CA PRO A 166 11.72 6.31 -45.23
C PRO A 166 11.87 4.81 -44.90
N ALA A 167 10.84 4.18 -44.31
CA ALA A 167 10.88 2.76 -43.98
C ALA A 167 10.82 1.84 -45.20
N ILE A 168 10.39 2.37 -46.35
CA ILE A 168 10.19 1.56 -47.55
C ILE A 168 11.50 0.92 -48.04
N GLU A 169 12.63 1.62 -47.97
CA GLU A 169 13.92 1.08 -48.42
C GLU A 169 14.34 -0.12 -47.58
N THR A 170 14.10 -0.07 -46.27
CA THR A 170 14.41 -1.17 -45.35
C THR A 170 13.46 -2.34 -45.57
N LEU A 171 12.17 -2.07 -45.76
CA LEU A 171 11.18 -3.11 -46.07
C LEU A 171 11.46 -3.79 -47.43
N GLU A 172 11.87 -3.04 -48.45
CA GLU A 172 12.29 -3.59 -49.75
C GLU A 172 13.54 -4.46 -49.62
N LYS A 173 14.53 -4.05 -48.81
CA LYS A 173 15.69 -4.89 -48.50
C LYS A 173 15.27 -6.19 -47.82
N ASN A 174 14.37 -6.12 -46.85
CA ASN A 174 13.87 -7.32 -46.16
C ASN A 174 13.09 -8.24 -47.11
N LEU A 175 12.28 -7.69 -48.01
CA LEU A 175 11.61 -8.47 -49.07
C LEU A 175 12.62 -9.14 -50.00
N ASN A 176 13.69 -8.44 -50.40
CA ASN A 176 14.75 -9.02 -51.23
C ASN A 176 15.50 -10.16 -50.51
N TYR A 177 15.74 -10.05 -49.20
CA TYR A 177 16.30 -11.16 -48.41
C TYR A 177 15.36 -12.37 -48.39
N MET A 178 14.05 -12.16 -48.24
CA MET A 178 13.07 -13.23 -48.35
C MET A 178 13.06 -13.89 -49.73
N GLU A 179 13.23 -13.12 -50.83
CA GLU A 179 13.35 -13.70 -52.18
C GLU A 179 14.59 -14.59 -52.33
N LEU A 180 15.69 -14.21 -51.71
CA LEU A 180 16.90 -15.04 -51.66
C LEU A 180 16.63 -16.34 -50.89
N ASP A 181 15.90 -16.27 -49.78
CA ASP A 181 15.52 -17.46 -49.00
C ASP A 181 14.55 -18.37 -49.75
N PHE A 182 13.56 -17.82 -50.48
CA PHE A 182 12.70 -18.60 -51.39
C PHE A 182 13.52 -19.26 -52.50
N THR A 183 14.52 -18.58 -53.05
CA THR A 183 15.41 -19.15 -54.06
C THR A 183 16.23 -20.30 -53.49
N LYS A 184 16.74 -20.13 -52.26
CA LYS A 184 17.48 -21.19 -51.54
C LYS A 184 16.59 -22.38 -51.21
N PHE A 185 15.34 -22.15 -50.78
CA PHE A 185 14.34 -23.19 -50.57
C PHE A 185 14.06 -23.98 -51.86
N ASN A 186 13.88 -23.29 -52.99
CA ASN A 186 13.65 -23.93 -54.28
C ASN A 186 14.86 -24.76 -54.73
N SER A 187 16.09 -24.28 -54.51
CA SER A 187 17.31 -25.06 -54.78
C SER A 187 17.35 -26.34 -53.94
N LEU A 188 17.16 -26.23 -52.62
CA LEU A 188 17.18 -27.38 -51.72
C LEU A 188 16.05 -28.36 -52.00
N THR A 189 14.87 -27.87 -52.40
CA THR A 189 13.74 -28.72 -52.78
C THR A 189 13.99 -29.46 -54.11
N ASN A 190 14.64 -28.80 -55.08
CA ASN A 190 15.03 -29.44 -56.34
C ASN A 190 16.19 -30.43 -56.17
N GLU A 191 17.11 -30.13 -55.25
CA GLU A 191 18.17 -31.03 -54.81
C GLU A 191 17.64 -32.16 -53.92
N GLY A 192 16.42 -32.01 -53.39
CA GLY A 192 15.68 -32.97 -52.57
C GLY A 192 16.15 -33.10 -51.12
N ASP A 193 16.69 -32.03 -50.55
CA ASP A 193 16.87 -31.89 -49.10
C ASP A 193 15.64 -31.21 -48.45
N HIS A 194 14.59 -32.00 -48.25
CA HIS A 194 13.30 -31.51 -47.72
C HIS A 194 13.37 -31.09 -46.24
N MET A 195 14.32 -31.61 -45.47
CA MET A 195 14.50 -31.23 -44.07
C MET A 195 15.09 -29.82 -43.93
N GLU A 196 16.19 -29.52 -44.63
CA GLU A 196 16.78 -28.19 -44.62
C GLU A 196 15.84 -27.15 -45.26
N ALA A 197 15.10 -27.57 -46.30
CA ALA A 197 14.04 -26.75 -46.88
C ALA A 197 12.96 -26.37 -45.84
N LYS A 198 12.55 -27.28 -44.94
CA LYS A 198 11.57 -26.98 -43.88
C LYS A 198 12.09 -25.94 -42.87
N GLU A 199 13.37 -26.01 -42.51
CA GLU A 199 13.97 -25.01 -41.61
C GLU A 199 13.99 -23.61 -42.23
N ILE A 200 14.33 -23.51 -43.52
CA ILE A 200 14.29 -22.23 -44.24
C ILE A 200 12.85 -21.73 -44.36
N LEU A 201 11.89 -22.61 -44.65
CA LEU A 201 10.48 -22.24 -44.76
C LEU A 201 9.95 -21.67 -43.44
N SER A 202 10.31 -22.30 -42.31
CA SER A 202 9.94 -21.79 -40.98
C SER A 202 10.58 -20.44 -40.67
N ARG A 203 11.82 -20.19 -41.12
CA ARG A 203 12.44 -18.87 -41.00
C ARG A 203 11.70 -17.82 -41.83
N ILE A 204 11.39 -18.13 -43.09
CA ILE A 204 10.61 -17.24 -43.96
C ILE A 204 9.26 -16.92 -43.30
N GLU A 205 8.59 -17.91 -42.71
CA GLU A 205 7.33 -17.69 -41.99
C GLU A 205 7.49 -16.74 -40.79
N GLN A 206 8.55 -16.88 -39.99
CA GLN A 206 8.84 -15.97 -38.88
C GLN A 206 9.11 -14.55 -39.36
N ASP A 207 9.96 -14.40 -40.37
CA ASP A 207 10.30 -13.10 -40.95
C ASP A 207 9.05 -12.45 -41.58
N LEU A 208 8.17 -13.26 -42.19
CA LEU A 208 6.90 -12.80 -42.75
C LEU A 208 5.93 -12.32 -41.67
N LEU A 209 5.83 -13.01 -40.54
CA LEU A 209 5.01 -12.57 -39.41
C LEU A 209 5.48 -11.22 -38.86
N ILE A 210 6.80 -11.06 -38.69
CA ILE A 210 7.39 -9.78 -38.28
C ILE A 210 7.06 -8.70 -39.32
N MET A 211 7.20 -9.00 -40.61
CA MET A 211 6.92 -8.05 -41.67
C MET A 211 5.43 -7.66 -41.75
N GLU A 212 4.50 -8.60 -41.53
CA GLU A 212 3.07 -8.29 -41.45
C GLU A 212 2.77 -7.31 -40.32
N GLU A 213 3.33 -7.53 -39.14
CA GLU A 213 3.18 -6.62 -38.00
C GLU A 213 3.76 -5.23 -38.29
N VAL A 214 4.94 -5.18 -38.91
CA VAL A 214 5.61 -3.94 -39.30
C VAL A 214 4.80 -3.17 -40.35
N VAL A 215 4.29 -3.85 -41.37
CA VAL A 215 3.52 -3.24 -42.46
C VAL A 215 2.16 -2.72 -41.98
N GLU A 216 1.57 -3.33 -40.95
CA GLU A 216 0.34 -2.83 -40.33
C GLU A 216 0.58 -1.62 -39.42
N LYS A 217 1.64 -1.65 -38.61
CA LYS A 217 1.89 -0.62 -37.57
C LYS A 217 2.62 0.62 -38.08
N ILE A 218 3.59 0.49 -38.99
CA ILE A 218 4.37 1.65 -39.48
C ILE A 218 3.48 2.78 -40.04
N PRO A 219 2.45 2.51 -40.86
CA PRO A 219 1.54 3.55 -41.34
C PRO A 219 0.88 4.34 -40.21
N GLN A 220 0.41 3.65 -39.16
CA GLN A 220 -0.26 4.26 -38.01
C GLN A 220 0.71 5.14 -37.22
N LEU A 221 1.95 4.68 -37.02
CA LEU A 221 2.98 5.45 -36.33
C LEU A 221 3.39 6.70 -37.12
N ASN A 222 3.56 6.58 -38.44
CA ASN A 222 3.86 7.72 -39.30
C ASN A 222 2.72 8.74 -39.34
N GLU A 223 1.48 8.28 -39.39
CA GLU A 223 0.30 9.15 -39.33
C GLU A 223 0.21 9.88 -37.99
N LYS A 224 0.48 9.20 -36.87
CA LYS A 224 0.52 9.80 -35.53
C LYS A 224 1.61 10.88 -35.44
N ILE A 225 2.82 10.59 -35.92
CA ILE A 225 3.92 11.58 -35.91
C ILE A 225 3.56 12.82 -36.74
N LYS A 226 3.04 12.62 -37.94
CA LYS A 226 2.77 13.71 -38.88
C LYS A 226 1.56 14.56 -38.48
N THR A 227 0.52 13.92 -37.94
CA THR A 227 -0.75 14.60 -37.63
C THR A 227 -0.73 15.14 -36.20
N GLU A 228 -0.24 14.39 -35.22
CA GLU A 228 -0.28 14.81 -33.82
C GLU A 228 1.00 15.52 -33.41
N TYR A 229 2.17 14.88 -33.54
CA TYR A 229 3.41 15.44 -32.98
C TYR A 229 3.94 16.65 -33.76
N GLU A 230 3.90 16.65 -35.09
CA GLU A 230 4.32 17.83 -35.87
C GLU A 230 3.38 19.02 -35.67
N GLU A 231 2.06 18.79 -35.57
CA GLU A 231 1.09 19.85 -35.30
C GLU A 231 1.27 20.38 -33.88
N GLN A 232 1.41 19.51 -32.87
CA GLN A 232 1.66 19.91 -31.48
C GLN A 232 2.96 20.68 -31.30
N VAL A 233 4.04 20.32 -32.00
CA VAL A 233 5.30 21.08 -31.93
C VAL A 233 5.15 22.46 -32.57
N ASN A 234 4.43 22.57 -33.69
CA ASN A 234 4.14 23.88 -34.27
C ASN A 234 3.25 24.73 -33.35
N ASP A 235 2.22 24.12 -32.74
CA ASP A 235 1.36 24.76 -31.76
C ASP A 235 2.14 25.22 -30.52
N LEU A 236 3.11 24.42 -30.05
CA LEU A 236 4.03 24.78 -28.98
C LEU A 236 4.90 25.98 -29.36
N LYS A 237 5.44 26.01 -30.58
CA LYS A 237 6.21 27.16 -31.09
C LYS A 237 5.36 28.42 -31.18
N ASP A 238 4.17 28.32 -31.74
CA ASP A 238 3.24 29.45 -31.86
C ASP A 238 2.73 29.91 -30.49
N GLY A 239 2.51 28.96 -29.57
CA GLY A 239 2.20 29.24 -28.17
C GLY A 239 3.34 29.96 -27.47
N PHE A 240 4.58 29.47 -27.64
CA PHE A 240 5.77 30.07 -27.04
C PHE A 240 6.04 31.46 -27.59
N GLN A 241 5.88 31.66 -28.90
CA GLN A 241 6.01 32.98 -29.52
C GLN A 241 4.98 33.97 -28.98
N ARG A 242 3.72 33.53 -28.79
CA ARG A 242 2.68 34.36 -28.15
C ARG A 242 3.04 34.70 -26.70
N LEU A 243 3.61 33.77 -25.94
CA LEU A 243 4.09 34.04 -24.58
C LEU A 243 5.33 34.96 -24.56
N LEU A 244 6.22 34.89 -25.55
CA LEU A 244 7.30 35.87 -25.68
C LEU A 244 6.76 37.28 -26.01
N ASP A 245 5.76 37.37 -26.88
CA ASP A 245 5.12 38.63 -27.24
C ASP A 245 4.36 39.26 -26.06
N GLU A 246 3.75 38.42 -25.20
CA GLU A 246 3.16 38.83 -23.93
C GLU A 246 4.19 39.07 -22.81
N LYS A 247 5.50 38.98 -23.12
CA LYS A 247 6.64 39.21 -22.22
C LYS A 247 6.70 38.28 -20.99
N TYR A 248 6.41 37.00 -21.16
CA TYR A 248 6.67 36.02 -20.12
C TYR A 248 8.18 35.72 -20.04
N ILE A 249 8.71 35.66 -18.82
CA ILE A 249 10.05 35.16 -18.55
C ILE A 249 9.93 33.80 -17.88
N PHE A 250 10.60 32.81 -18.46
CA PHE A 250 10.76 31.47 -17.88
C PHE A 250 12.14 31.39 -17.25
N GLU A 251 12.22 31.55 -15.93
CA GLU A 251 13.48 31.35 -15.20
C GLU A 251 13.70 29.85 -14.94
N GLY A 252 14.87 29.34 -15.32
CA GLY A 252 15.34 27.99 -14.99
C GLY A 252 15.19 26.92 -16.07
N VAL A 253 14.36 27.15 -17.10
CA VAL A 253 14.23 26.24 -18.26
C VAL A 253 14.13 27.05 -19.54
N ASP A 254 15.08 26.85 -20.45
CA ASP A 254 15.00 27.42 -21.79
C ASP A 254 14.04 26.56 -22.63
N VAL A 255 12.77 26.98 -22.65
CA VAL A 255 11.70 26.32 -23.41
C VAL A 255 12.06 26.19 -24.90
N SER A 256 12.90 27.09 -25.45
CA SER A 256 13.39 26.97 -26.82
C SER A 256 14.35 25.79 -27.01
N VAL A 257 15.16 25.46 -26.00
CA VAL A 257 16.06 24.30 -26.03
C VAL A 257 15.26 23.01 -25.88
N GLU A 258 14.23 23.01 -25.04
CA GLU A 258 13.36 21.84 -24.84
C GLU A 258 12.53 21.54 -26.09
N ILE A 259 11.97 22.56 -26.75
CA ILE A 259 11.28 22.39 -28.04
C ILE A 259 12.24 21.84 -29.11
N ALA A 260 13.48 22.33 -29.16
CA ALA A 260 14.50 21.80 -30.08
C ALA A 260 14.92 20.36 -29.75
N ALA A 261 14.91 19.98 -28.47
CA ALA A 261 15.14 18.61 -28.03
C ALA A 261 14.01 17.69 -28.50
N VAL A 262 12.75 18.10 -28.31
CA VAL A 262 11.57 17.37 -28.81
C VAL A 262 11.63 17.18 -30.32
N GLU A 263 12.00 18.20 -31.10
CA GLU A 263 12.19 18.08 -32.55
C GLU A 263 13.26 17.05 -32.92
N LYS A 264 14.37 17.03 -32.18
CA LYS A 264 15.43 16.04 -32.39
C LYS A 264 14.94 14.64 -32.08
N GLU A 265 14.18 14.45 -31.01
CA GLU A 265 13.62 13.14 -30.64
C GLU A 265 12.58 12.64 -31.63
N ILE A 266 11.77 13.54 -32.20
CA ILE A 266 10.87 13.22 -33.31
C ILE A 266 11.68 12.76 -34.53
N GLN A 267 12.80 13.40 -34.83
CA GLN A 267 13.67 12.97 -35.93
C GLN A 267 14.30 11.60 -35.65
N GLU A 268 14.79 11.36 -34.44
CA GLU A 268 15.32 10.05 -34.04
C GLU A 268 14.24 8.95 -34.06
N ALA A 269 12.98 9.27 -33.75
CA ALA A 269 11.84 8.37 -33.88
C ALA A 269 11.54 8.06 -35.36
N LYS A 270 11.54 9.08 -36.24
CA LYS A 270 11.41 8.89 -37.70
C LYS A 270 12.52 8.02 -38.28
N ASP A 271 13.75 8.22 -37.83
CA ASP A 271 14.90 7.41 -38.26
C ASP A 271 14.74 5.94 -37.80
N SER A 272 14.22 5.72 -36.59
CA SER A 272 13.94 4.38 -36.05
C SER A 272 12.81 3.67 -36.80
N ILE A 273 11.77 4.43 -37.20
CA ILE A 273 10.72 3.92 -38.10
C ILE A 273 11.29 3.60 -39.49
N GLY A 274 12.22 4.44 -39.99
CA GLY A 274 12.97 4.18 -41.22
C GLY A 274 13.75 2.86 -41.19
N LEU A 275 14.29 2.49 -40.03
CA LEU A 275 14.95 1.20 -39.79
C LEU A 275 13.98 0.03 -39.56
N ALA A 276 12.67 0.28 -39.59
CA ALA A 276 11.60 -0.68 -39.36
C ALA A 276 11.61 -1.31 -37.94
N ASP A 277 12.17 -0.62 -36.92
CA ASP A 277 12.10 -1.05 -35.52
C ASP A 277 10.90 -0.43 -34.79
N ILE A 278 9.79 -1.17 -34.75
CA ILE A 278 8.54 -0.73 -34.10
C ILE A 278 8.74 -0.53 -32.58
N ASN A 279 9.55 -1.37 -31.94
CA ASN A 279 9.69 -1.35 -30.48
C ASN A 279 10.51 -0.16 -30.00
N GLU A 280 11.61 0.14 -30.69
CA GLU A 280 12.41 1.32 -30.39
C GLU A 280 11.66 2.61 -30.77
N ALA A 281 10.97 2.61 -31.92
CA ALA A 281 10.13 3.73 -32.34
C ALA A 281 9.03 4.04 -31.31
N GLY A 282 8.31 3.02 -30.83
CA GLY A 282 7.27 3.20 -29.82
C GLY A 282 7.79 3.84 -28.53
N LYS A 283 8.93 3.37 -28.00
CA LYS A 283 9.55 3.95 -26.79
C LYS A 283 9.95 5.41 -26.97
N LYS A 284 10.47 5.77 -28.16
CA LYS A 284 10.85 7.14 -28.48
C LYS A 284 9.61 8.03 -28.64
N MET A 285 8.54 7.51 -29.24
CA MET A 285 7.26 8.23 -29.33
C MET A 285 6.63 8.48 -27.95
N ASP A 286 6.65 7.49 -27.05
CA ASP A 286 6.18 7.66 -25.66
C ASP A 286 7.04 8.67 -24.88
N LYS A 287 8.31 8.85 -25.28
CA LYS A 287 9.18 9.86 -24.69
C LYS A 287 8.83 11.26 -25.22
N VAL A 288 8.69 11.40 -26.54
CA VAL A 288 8.23 12.63 -27.19
C VAL A 288 6.91 13.12 -26.59
N GLU A 289 5.94 12.23 -26.37
CA GLU A 289 4.65 12.58 -25.79
C GLU A 289 4.79 13.17 -24.37
N ARG A 290 5.63 12.55 -23.52
CA ARG A 290 5.92 13.06 -22.17
C ARG A 290 6.66 14.40 -22.19
N ASP A 291 7.59 14.56 -23.11
CA ASP A 291 8.37 15.79 -23.22
C ASP A 291 7.50 16.94 -23.75
N ILE A 292 6.59 16.67 -24.70
CA ILE A 292 5.56 17.63 -25.16
C ILE A 292 4.65 18.04 -23.98
N GLU A 293 4.11 17.07 -23.22
CA GLU A 293 3.28 17.35 -22.04
C GLU A 293 4.04 18.18 -20.99
N ALA A 294 5.32 17.87 -20.75
CA ALA A 294 6.14 18.61 -19.80
C ALA A 294 6.32 20.07 -20.22
N VAL A 295 6.55 20.33 -21.51
CA VAL A 295 6.67 21.70 -22.04
C VAL A 295 5.34 22.45 -21.89
N TYR A 296 4.21 21.82 -22.24
CA TYR A 296 2.89 22.41 -22.02
C TYR A 296 2.64 22.74 -20.54
N ALA A 297 2.98 21.83 -19.63
CA ALA A 297 2.80 22.03 -18.19
C ALA A 297 3.61 23.22 -17.66
N ILE A 298 4.83 23.45 -18.17
CA ILE A 298 5.64 24.63 -17.82
C ILE A 298 4.94 25.92 -18.27
N MET A 299 4.44 25.94 -19.51
CA MET A 299 3.74 27.10 -20.08
C MET A 299 2.42 27.38 -19.34
N GLU A 300 1.63 26.34 -19.07
CA GLU A 300 0.37 26.42 -18.33
C GLU A 300 0.60 26.93 -16.91
N LYS A 301 1.62 26.43 -16.21
CA LYS A 301 1.97 26.88 -14.85
C LYS A 301 2.26 28.39 -14.80
N GLU A 302 2.95 28.94 -15.80
CA GLU A 302 3.20 30.40 -15.87
C GLU A 302 1.93 31.19 -16.21
N MET A 303 1.08 30.68 -17.10
CA MET A 303 -0.21 31.31 -17.41
C MET A 303 -1.13 31.35 -16.19
N GLU A 304 -1.27 30.24 -15.48
CA GLU A 304 -2.02 30.16 -14.23
C GLU A 304 -1.43 31.07 -13.15
N ALA A 305 -0.10 31.11 -13.03
CA ALA A 305 0.57 31.98 -12.08
C ALA A 305 0.27 33.45 -12.34
N LYS A 306 0.23 33.89 -13.62
CA LYS A 306 -0.15 35.26 -13.98
C LYS A 306 -1.59 35.59 -13.63
N ASP A 307 -2.55 34.72 -13.94
CA ASP A 307 -3.97 34.95 -13.56
C ASP A 307 -4.14 34.98 -12.04
N PHE A 308 -3.46 34.07 -11.33
CA PHE A 308 -3.45 34.04 -9.87
C PHE A 308 -2.90 35.33 -9.27
N VAL A 309 -1.73 35.77 -9.71
CA VAL A 309 -1.08 37.01 -9.25
C VAL A 309 -1.98 38.21 -9.56
N GLY A 310 -2.53 38.29 -10.77
CA GLY A 310 -3.44 39.38 -11.17
C GLY A 310 -4.68 39.51 -10.26
N ARG A 311 -5.31 38.39 -9.89
CA ARG A 311 -6.49 38.39 -9.01
C ARG A 311 -6.12 38.63 -7.54
N HIS A 312 -4.99 38.09 -7.08
CA HIS A 312 -4.64 38.10 -5.66
C HIS A 312 -3.83 39.32 -5.24
N THR A 313 -3.18 40.06 -6.15
CA THR A 313 -2.38 41.25 -5.80
C THR A 313 -3.21 42.28 -5.02
N ALA A 314 -4.40 42.64 -5.51
CA ALA A 314 -5.25 43.62 -4.84
C ALA A 314 -5.76 43.14 -3.47
N ASN A 315 -6.04 41.84 -3.33
CA ASN A 315 -6.49 41.26 -2.07
C ASN A 315 -5.35 41.15 -1.05
N LEU A 316 -4.15 40.77 -1.51
CA LEU A 316 -2.96 40.67 -0.67
C LEU A 316 -2.56 42.05 -0.13
N GLN A 317 -2.62 43.09 -0.98
CA GLN A 317 -2.34 44.46 -0.54
C GLN A 317 -3.35 44.94 0.51
N LYS A 318 -4.65 44.68 0.31
CA LYS A 318 -5.68 44.98 1.33
C LYS A 318 -5.45 44.23 2.64
N LYS A 319 -5.09 42.94 2.57
CA LYS A 319 -4.76 42.14 3.76
C LYS A 319 -3.53 42.70 4.48
N MET A 320 -2.47 43.04 3.74
CA MET A 320 -1.27 43.65 4.31
C MET A 320 -1.61 44.97 5.01
N ASP A 321 -2.40 45.84 4.38
CA ASP A 321 -2.84 47.11 4.98
C ASP A 321 -3.68 46.88 6.25
N HIS A 322 -4.56 45.88 6.25
CA HIS A 322 -5.35 45.49 7.42
C HIS A 322 -4.46 45.02 8.58
N VAL A 323 -3.51 44.11 8.32
CA VAL A 323 -2.61 43.56 9.36
C VAL A 323 -1.68 44.64 9.91
N LEU A 324 -1.23 45.59 9.08
CA LEU A 324 -0.47 46.76 9.54
C LEU A 324 -1.31 47.68 10.43
N GLN A 325 -2.59 47.91 10.10
CA GLN A 325 -3.50 48.69 10.94
C GLN A 325 -3.81 47.96 12.25
N SER A 326 -4.03 46.65 12.20
CA SER A 326 -4.24 45.80 13.37
C SER A 326 -3.04 45.85 14.31
N ASN A 327 -1.81 45.75 13.78
CA ASN A 327 -0.60 45.87 14.59
C ASN A 327 -0.52 47.23 15.33
N ARG A 328 -0.82 48.34 14.63
CA ARG A 328 -0.87 49.66 15.28
C ARG A 328 -1.90 49.72 16.40
N TYR A 329 -3.06 49.11 16.19
CA TYR A 329 -4.09 49.01 17.23
C TYR A 329 -3.61 48.18 18.42
N VAL A 330 -2.95 47.04 18.17
CA VAL A 330 -2.36 46.18 19.20
C VAL A 330 -1.34 46.95 20.04
N LEU A 331 -0.44 47.72 19.42
CA LEU A 331 0.55 48.54 20.13
C LEU A 331 -0.10 49.60 21.03
N LEU A 332 -1.18 50.24 20.56
CA LEU A 332 -1.94 51.21 21.35
C LEU A 332 -2.66 50.55 22.53
N GLU A 333 -3.24 49.36 22.32
CA GLU A 333 -3.91 48.63 23.40
C GLU A 333 -2.89 48.10 24.43
N ILE A 334 -1.72 47.63 23.99
CA ILE A 334 -0.60 47.29 24.87
C ILE A 334 -0.20 48.51 25.71
N ASP A 335 -0.02 49.69 25.10
CA ASP A 335 0.33 50.92 25.84
C ASP A 335 -0.73 51.25 26.89
N ARG A 336 -2.01 51.23 26.50
CA ARG A 336 -3.15 51.47 27.39
C ARG A 336 -3.22 50.47 28.56
N VAL A 337 -3.02 49.19 28.30
CA VAL A 337 -3.05 48.13 29.33
C VAL A 337 -1.81 48.21 30.22
N SER A 338 -0.63 48.53 29.67
CA SER A 338 0.63 48.68 30.43
C SER A 338 0.62 49.79 31.48
N GLN A 339 -0.31 50.74 31.36
CA GLN A 339 -0.54 51.79 32.34
C GLN A 339 -1.12 51.23 33.64
N ASN A 340 -1.97 50.21 33.57
CA ASN A 340 -2.70 49.64 34.71
C ASN A 340 -2.22 48.22 35.11
N TYR A 341 -1.56 47.49 34.21
CA TYR A 341 -1.13 46.11 34.45
C TYR A 341 0.37 45.91 34.20
N PHE A 342 0.96 44.93 34.89
CA PHE A 342 2.30 44.42 34.60
C PHE A 342 2.22 43.39 33.46
N LEU A 343 2.92 43.68 32.36
CA LEU A 343 3.01 42.81 31.19
C LEU A 343 4.27 41.94 31.32
N ASN A 344 4.09 40.71 31.80
CA ASN A 344 5.20 39.82 32.14
C ASN A 344 5.66 38.93 30.95
N LYS A 345 4.91 38.85 29.84
CA LYS A 345 5.17 37.89 28.73
C LYS A 345 5.79 38.52 27.49
N ASN A 346 6.45 39.67 27.65
CA ASN A 346 7.11 40.40 26.55
C ASN A 346 6.19 40.69 25.35
N GLU A 347 4.93 41.04 25.66
CA GLU A 347 3.88 41.33 24.68
C GLU A 347 4.29 42.51 23.79
N LEU A 348 4.98 43.51 24.36
CA LEU A 348 5.52 44.66 23.64
C LEU A 348 6.61 44.26 22.64
N GLY A 349 7.55 43.40 23.04
CA GLY A 349 8.62 42.93 22.16
C GLY A 349 8.09 42.12 20.98
N ARG A 350 7.09 41.25 21.21
CA ARG A 350 6.43 40.49 20.14
C ARG A 350 5.69 41.40 19.16
N ALA A 351 4.97 42.41 19.65
CA ALA A 351 4.28 43.37 18.78
C ALA A 351 5.26 44.18 17.91
N GLN A 352 6.40 44.60 18.48
CA GLN A 352 7.47 45.27 17.74
C GLN A 352 8.15 44.34 16.71
N GLU A 353 8.35 43.07 17.06
CA GLU A 353 8.88 42.07 16.13
C GLU A 353 7.94 41.87 14.94
N PHE A 354 6.63 41.79 15.18
CA PHE A 354 5.64 41.75 14.10
C PHE A 354 5.69 43.00 13.23
N GLU A 355 5.92 44.19 13.80
CA GLU A 355 6.05 45.41 13.02
C GLU A 355 7.28 45.36 12.09
N GLU A 356 8.43 44.95 12.61
CA GLU A 356 9.65 44.82 11.80
C GLU A 356 9.49 43.77 10.69
N GLN A 357 8.88 42.62 11.00
CA GLN A 357 8.60 41.57 10.02
C GLN A 357 7.64 42.06 8.93
N LEU A 358 6.53 42.72 9.30
CA LEU A 358 5.56 43.25 8.34
C LEU A 358 6.16 44.35 7.46
N LEU A 359 7.03 45.19 8.00
CA LEU A 359 7.75 46.20 7.21
C LEU A 359 8.67 45.56 6.16
N LYS A 360 9.45 44.55 6.56
CA LYS A 360 10.32 43.80 5.63
C LYS A 360 9.51 43.13 4.52
N GLU A 361 8.39 42.48 4.86
CA GLU A 361 7.53 41.82 3.87
C GLU A 361 6.83 42.83 2.95
N ASN A 362 6.47 44.02 3.45
CA ASN A 362 5.90 45.09 2.63
C ASN A 362 6.95 45.70 1.66
N GLU A 363 8.19 45.88 2.10
CA GLU A 363 9.29 46.31 1.23
C GLU A 363 9.57 45.27 0.14
N ALA A 364 9.60 43.99 0.50
CA ALA A 364 9.77 42.90 -0.45
C ALA A 364 8.60 42.82 -1.44
N LEU A 365 7.35 42.95 -0.99
CA LEU A 365 6.18 43.05 -1.88
C LEU A 365 6.30 44.19 -2.90
N ARG A 366 6.77 45.36 -2.47
CA ARG A 366 7.01 46.51 -3.38
C ARG A 366 8.15 46.23 -4.36
N TYR A 367 9.19 45.53 -3.92
CA TYR A 367 10.26 45.09 -4.79
C TYR A 367 9.73 44.13 -5.87
N TYR A 368 8.97 43.10 -5.50
CA TYR A 368 8.38 42.17 -6.46
C TYR A 368 7.35 42.85 -7.39
N ASP A 369 6.51 43.77 -6.90
CA ASP A 369 5.59 44.55 -7.75
C ASP A 369 6.36 45.42 -8.77
N LYS A 370 7.50 45.99 -8.37
CA LYS A 370 8.36 46.77 -9.27
C LYS A 370 9.03 45.87 -10.31
N MET A 371 9.64 44.76 -9.89
CA MET A 371 10.31 43.80 -10.79
C MET A 371 9.31 43.14 -11.76
N MET A 372 8.07 42.94 -11.33
CA MET A 372 6.99 42.43 -12.17
C MET A 372 6.57 43.46 -13.23
N LYS A 373 6.56 44.77 -12.90
CA LYS A 373 6.34 45.84 -13.89
C LYS A 373 7.50 45.98 -14.87
N GLU A 374 8.72 45.73 -14.40
CA GLU A 374 9.93 45.69 -15.24
C GLU A 374 10.05 44.38 -16.04
N HIS A 375 9.17 43.41 -15.79
CA HIS A 375 9.10 42.08 -16.41
C HIS A 375 10.39 41.25 -16.24
N GLU A 376 11.10 41.38 -15.12
CA GLU A 376 12.40 40.71 -14.92
C GLU A 376 12.29 39.34 -14.21
N ILE A 377 11.13 38.98 -13.68
CA ILE A 377 10.94 37.77 -12.84
C ILE A 377 9.76 36.92 -13.36
N SER A 378 9.91 35.60 -13.29
CA SER A 378 8.85 34.62 -13.60
C SER A 378 7.64 34.74 -12.65
N TYR A 379 6.44 34.59 -13.20
CA TYR A 379 5.20 34.68 -12.41
C TYR A 379 5.03 33.51 -11.44
N SER A 380 5.56 32.33 -11.77
CA SER A 380 5.47 31.15 -10.89
C SER A 380 6.24 31.34 -9.58
N VAL A 381 7.41 31.98 -9.62
CA VAL A 381 8.20 32.33 -8.42
C VAL A 381 7.44 33.33 -7.56
N VAL A 382 6.82 34.33 -8.18
CA VAL A 382 6.03 35.33 -7.46
C VAL A 382 4.79 34.71 -6.82
N ARG A 383 4.12 33.78 -7.49
CA ARG A 383 2.98 33.03 -6.92
C ARG A 383 3.38 32.31 -5.63
N GLU A 384 4.48 31.56 -5.64
CA GLU A 384 4.96 30.85 -4.45
C GLU A 384 5.27 31.83 -3.30
N TYR A 385 5.87 32.97 -3.63
CA TYR A 385 6.14 34.01 -2.65
C TYR A 385 4.84 34.64 -2.08
N TYR A 386 3.84 34.92 -2.94
CA TYR A 386 2.54 35.44 -2.51
C TYR A 386 1.79 34.48 -1.60
N GLU A 387 1.84 33.18 -1.89
CA GLU A 387 1.25 32.15 -1.03
C GLU A 387 1.93 32.14 0.35
N LYS A 388 3.27 32.17 0.39
CA LYS A 388 4.03 32.24 1.65
C LYS A 388 3.70 33.50 2.47
N ILE A 389 3.64 34.67 1.83
CA ILE A 389 3.27 35.90 2.53
C ILE A 389 1.82 35.83 3.02
N SER A 390 0.88 35.36 2.19
CA SER A 390 -0.52 35.28 2.59
C SER A 390 -0.70 34.37 3.81
N GLN A 391 0.06 33.29 3.90
CA GLN A 391 0.05 32.42 5.07
C GLN A 391 0.65 33.13 6.29
N ARG A 392 1.83 33.74 6.16
CA ARG A 392 2.48 34.50 7.24
C ARG A 392 1.60 35.64 7.76
N LEU A 393 0.94 36.38 6.88
CA LEU A 393 0.00 37.44 7.25
C LEU A 393 -1.18 36.90 8.04
N SER A 394 -1.70 35.72 7.66
CA SER A 394 -2.79 35.09 8.41
C SER A 394 -2.35 34.59 9.78
N GLU A 395 -1.13 34.09 9.90
CA GLU A 395 -0.53 33.66 11.17
C GLU A 395 -0.35 34.88 12.10
N ILE A 396 0.24 35.96 11.59
CA ILE A 396 0.42 37.21 12.33
C ILE A 396 -0.93 37.81 12.76
N ASP A 397 -1.94 37.86 11.86
CA ASP A 397 -3.28 38.39 12.18
C ASP A 397 -3.96 37.58 13.29
N LYS A 398 -3.79 36.25 13.27
CA LYS A 398 -4.29 35.36 14.32
C LYS A 398 -3.57 35.60 15.65
N GLU A 399 -2.25 35.66 15.65
CA GLU A 399 -1.47 35.93 16.87
C GLU A 399 -1.77 37.32 17.45
N GLN A 400 -1.96 38.33 16.60
CA GLN A 400 -2.41 39.66 17.02
C GLN A 400 -3.80 39.62 17.67
N SER A 401 -4.74 38.89 17.07
CA SER A 401 -6.09 38.72 17.61
C SER A 401 -6.08 37.99 18.96
N GLU A 402 -5.27 36.92 19.09
CA GLU A 402 -5.06 36.22 20.35
C GLU A 402 -4.45 37.15 21.42
N LEU A 403 -3.48 37.99 21.03
CA LEU A 403 -2.88 38.95 21.95
C LEU A 403 -3.89 39.99 22.43
N VAL A 404 -4.72 40.54 21.54
CA VAL A 404 -5.80 41.47 21.90
C VAL A 404 -6.86 40.80 22.79
N SER A 405 -7.19 39.54 22.53
CA SER A 405 -8.10 38.77 23.39
C SER A 405 -7.52 38.61 24.79
N ASN A 406 -6.26 38.18 24.89
CA ASN A 406 -5.57 38.02 26.18
C ASN A 406 -5.53 39.34 26.97
N LEU A 407 -5.24 40.46 26.30
CA LEU A 407 -5.25 41.79 26.92
C LEU A 407 -6.66 42.19 27.40
N SER A 408 -7.69 41.87 26.62
CA SER A 408 -9.08 42.14 26.99
C SER A 408 -9.54 41.26 28.16
N ASP A 409 -9.07 40.01 28.21
CA ASP A 409 -9.39 39.05 29.26
C ASP A 409 -8.83 39.48 30.62
N LEU A 410 -7.69 40.19 30.68
CA LEU A 410 -7.15 40.72 31.94
C LEU A 410 -8.18 41.57 32.70
N ARG A 411 -8.95 42.39 31.98
CA ARG A 411 -9.99 43.23 32.58
C ARG A 411 -11.18 42.43 33.08
N ASN A 412 -11.57 41.37 32.36
CA ASN A 412 -12.66 40.50 32.78
C ASN A 412 -12.25 39.71 34.03
N ARG A 413 -11.03 39.17 34.05
CA ARG A 413 -10.46 38.46 35.22
C ARG A 413 -10.35 39.36 36.44
N GLU A 414 -9.89 40.60 36.28
CA GLU A 414 -9.86 41.56 37.40
C GLU A 414 -11.25 41.75 38.01
N LYS A 415 -12.29 41.84 37.18
CA LYS A 415 -13.67 41.96 37.65
C LYS A 415 -14.13 40.69 38.36
N GLU A 416 -13.86 39.51 37.78
CA GLU A 416 -14.20 38.23 38.40
C GLU A 416 -13.55 38.08 39.78
N ILE A 417 -12.28 38.46 39.93
CA ILE A 417 -11.58 38.40 41.21
C ILE A 417 -12.17 39.40 42.22
N LYS A 418 -12.58 40.60 41.78
CA LYS A 418 -13.32 41.55 42.64
C LYS A 418 -14.63 40.95 43.15
N ASP A 419 -15.41 40.37 42.25
CA ASP A 419 -16.68 39.73 42.61
C ASP A 419 -16.44 38.54 43.56
N SER A 420 -15.36 37.76 43.36
CA SER A 420 -14.96 36.67 44.25
C SER A 420 -14.53 37.14 45.64
N ILE A 421 -13.79 38.25 45.77
CA ILE A 421 -13.43 38.82 47.09
C ILE A 421 -14.68 39.18 47.88
N ASP A 422 -15.68 39.79 47.25
CA ASP A 422 -16.94 40.14 47.90
C ASP A 422 -17.69 38.88 48.39
N LEU A 423 -17.64 37.78 47.61
CA LEU A 423 -18.20 36.49 48.01
C LEU A 423 -17.42 35.88 49.18
N TYR A 424 -16.09 35.89 49.13
CA TYR A 424 -15.23 35.39 50.19
C TYR A 424 -15.48 36.10 51.53
N GLU A 425 -15.63 37.43 51.51
CA GLU A 425 -16.00 38.19 52.70
C GLU A 425 -17.38 37.80 53.24
N LEU A 426 -18.35 37.57 52.35
CA LEU A 426 -19.70 37.16 52.72
C LEU A 426 -19.70 35.78 53.37
N ASP A 427 -18.98 34.82 52.79
CA ASP A 427 -18.85 33.45 53.30
C ASP A 427 -18.18 33.42 54.67
N MET A 428 -17.09 34.18 54.85
CA MET A 428 -16.44 34.34 56.16
C MET A 428 -17.41 34.88 57.22
N ARG A 429 -18.24 35.88 56.88
CA ARG A 429 -19.27 36.41 57.79
C ARG A 429 -20.36 35.38 58.10
N ASN A 430 -20.76 34.57 57.11
CA ASN A 430 -21.74 33.51 57.28
C ASN A 430 -21.22 32.38 58.17
N MET A 431 -19.96 31.97 58.00
CA MET A 431 -19.30 30.97 58.85
C MET A 431 -19.22 31.46 60.31
N LYS A 432 -18.78 32.70 60.51
CA LYS A 432 -18.76 33.34 61.84
C LYS A 432 -20.15 33.37 62.49
N ARG A 433 -21.17 33.81 61.73
CA ARG A 433 -22.56 33.86 62.21
C ARG A 433 -23.09 32.46 62.56
N THR A 434 -22.73 31.46 61.77
CA THR A 434 -23.12 30.06 62.01
C THR A 434 -22.57 29.58 63.34
N ILE A 435 -21.28 29.79 63.59
CA ILE A 435 -20.65 29.45 64.87
C ILE A 435 -21.31 30.19 66.05
N GLU A 436 -21.55 31.50 65.91
CA GLU A 436 -22.19 32.31 66.96
C GLU A 436 -23.61 31.82 67.31
N LYS A 437 -24.37 31.34 66.32
CA LYS A 437 -25.74 30.81 66.50
C LYS A 437 -25.78 29.57 67.39
N TYR A 438 -24.76 28.71 67.33
CA TYR A 438 -24.70 27.47 68.12
C TYR A 438 -24.14 27.66 69.54
N HIS A 439 -23.80 28.91 69.93
CA HIS A 439 -23.36 29.27 71.30
C HIS A 439 -22.28 28.35 71.88
N LEU A 440 -21.30 27.98 71.05
CA LEU A 440 -20.21 27.08 71.45
C LEU A 440 -19.38 27.70 72.60
N PRO A 441 -18.94 26.91 73.60
CA PRO A 441 -18.15 27.40 74.74
C PRO A 441 -16.80 28.06 74.39
N GLY A 442 -16.24 27.72 73.22
CA GLY A 442 -15.00 28.26 72.68
C GLY A 442 -14.67 27.59 71.34
N LEU A 443 -13.55 27.95 70.70
CA LEU A 443 -13.13 27.35 69.43
C LEU A 443 -11.73 26.75 69.55
N PRO A 444 -11.42 25.68 68.79
CA PRO A 444 -10.06 25.17 68.70
C PRO A 444 -9.09 26.24 68.21
N LYS A 445 -7.88 26.29 68.79
CA LYS A 445 -6.83 27.25 68.36
C LYS A 445 -6.47 27.09 66.89
N ILE A 446 -6.41 25.85 66.40
CA ILE A 446 -6.11 25.52 65.00
C ILE A 446 -7.10 26.19 64.05
N TYR A 447 -8.38 26.19 64.40
CA TYR A 447 -9.43 26.82 63.60
C TYR A 447 -9.32 28.35 63.61
N LEU A 448 -9.01 28.95 64.78
CA LEU A 448 -8.79 30.39 64.89
C LEU A 448 -7.58 30.85 64.07
N ASP A 449 -6.47 30.11 64.13
CA ASP A 449 -5.26 30.41 63.36
C ASP A 449 -5.54 30.32 61.84
N LEU A 450 -6.32 29.32 61.40
CA LEU A 450 -6.76 29.22 60.01
C LEU A 450 -7.66 30.40 59.63
N PHE A 451 -8.68 30.72 60.43
CA PHE A 451 -9.61 31.83 60.18
C PHE A 451 -8.88 33.17 60.03
N PHE A 452 -7.91 33.46 60.91
CA PHE A 452 -7.10 34.68 60.79
C PHE A 452 -6.18 34.64 59.56
N SER A 453 -5.55 33.50 59.27
CA SER A 453 -4.73 33.35 58.06
C SER A 453 -5.53 33.56 56.78
N VAL A 454 -6.76 33.04 56.69
CA VAL A 454 -7.64 33.26 55.53
C VAL A 454 -8.04 34.73 55.43
N THR A 455 -8.38 35.37 56.55
CA THR A 455 -8.73 36.80 56.60
C THR A 455 -7.55 37.66 56.12
N ASP A 456 -6.35 37.42 56.65
CA ASP A 456 -5.14 38.14 56.26
C ASP A 456 -4.81 37.95 54.77
N ARG A 457 -5.08 36.77 54.20
CA ARG A 457 -4.90 36.49 52.77
C ARG A 457 -5.92 37.20 51.88
N ILE A 458 -7.18 37.26 52.30
CA ILE A 458 -8.22 38.04 51.59
C ILE A 458 -7.87 39.53 51.63
N GLU A 459 -7.40 40.04 52.77
CA GLU A 459 -6.93 41.42 52.88
C GLU A 459 -5.68 41.69 52.02
N ASP A 460 -4.71 40.76 51.98
CA ASP A 460 -3.54 40.87 51.09
C ASP A 460 -3.98 40.89 49.62
N LEU A 461 -4.89 40.01 49.21
CA LEU A 461 -5.45 39.96 47.86
C LEU A 461 -6.14 41.28 47.49
N ALA A 462 -7.00 41.81 48.37
CA ALA A 462 -7.67 43.10 48.17
C ALA A 462 -6.66 44.27 48.09
N SER A 463 -5.60 44.24 48.91
CA SER A 463 -4.55 45.26 48.89
C SER A 463 -3.73 45.23 47.59
N LYS A 464 -3.45 44.03 47.06
CA LYS A 464 -2.72 43.82 45.80
C LYS A 464 -3.53 44.28 44.60
N LEU A 465 -4.85 44.08 44.63
CA LEU A 465 -5.77 44.52 43.59
C LEU A 465 -5.97 46.04 43.54
N ASN A 466 -5.74 46.74 44.65
CA ASN A 466 -5.83 48.21 44.74
C ASN A 466 -4.53 48.93 44.38
N ARG A 467 -3.51 48.21 43.89
CA ARG A 467 -2.27 48.83 43.41
C ARG A 467 -2.49 49.53 42.07
N VAL A 468 -1.72 50.60 41.82
CA VAL A 468 -1.76 51.35 40.55
C VAL A 468 -1.36 50.49 39.35
N LYS A 469 -0.47 49.52 39.56
CA LYS A 469 -0.10 48.50 38.58
C LYS A 469 -0.35 47.13 39.17
N ILE A 470 -1.17 46.36 38.48
CA ILE A 470 -1.68 45.07 38.93
C ILE A 470 -0.93 43.96 38.19
N ASP A 471 -0.39 42.98 38.92
CA ASP A 471 0.12 41.73 38.35
C ASP A 471 -0.97 40.67 38.45
N MET A 472 -1.63 40.38 37.33
CA MET A 472 -2.75 39.43 37.30
C MET A 472 -2.32 37.99 37.51
N ASP A 473 -1.11 37.60 37.09
CA ASP A 473 -0.64 36.22 37.27
C ASP A 473 -0.38 35.93 38.77
N GLU A 474 0.15 36.92 39.51
CA GLU A 474 0.31 36.82 40.97
C GLU A 474 -1.06 36.78 41.69
N ILE A 475 -1.99 37.64 41.27
CA ILE A 475 -3.32 37.73 41.89
C ILE A 475 -4.15 36.48 41.62
N ASP A 476 -4.11 35.92 40.41
CA ASP A 476 -4.80 34.67 40.07
C ASP A 476 -4.32 33.53 40.99
N ALA A 477 -3.00 33.44 41.23
CA ALA A 477 -2.42 32.44 42.12
C ALA A 477 -2.90 32.60 43.58
N ILE A 478 -2.94 33.84 44.09
CA ILE A 478 -3.40 34.13 45.46
C ILE A 478 -4.91 33.90 45.57
N SER A 479 -5.70 34.29 44.57
CA SER A 479 -7.15 34.06 44.55
C SER A 479 -7.47 32.58 44.64
N LYS A 480 -6.74 31.73 43.90
CA LYS A 480 -6.93 30.28 43.97
C LYS A 480 -6.59 29.71 45.35
N MET A 481 -5.51 30.21 45.97
CA MET A 481 -5.18 29.82 47.35
C MET A 481 -6.28 30.25 48.33
N CYS A 482 -6.83 31.46 48.18
CA CYS A 482 -7.95 31.91 48.99
C CYS A 482 -9.19 31.04 48.83
N GLU A 483 -9.50 30.61 47.59
CA GLU A 483 -10.61 29.70 47.31
C GLU A 483 -10.46 28.36 48.06
N GLU A 484 -9.27 27.74 47.95
CA GLU A 484 -8.94 26.49 48.64
C GLU A 484 -8.99 26.66 50.17
N ASP A 485 -8.47 27.77 50.69
CA ASP A 485 -8.46 28.08 52.12
C ASP A 485 -9.88 28.28 52.69
N ILE A 486 -10.77 28.94 51.93
CA ILE A 486 -12.18 29.15 52.32
C ILE A 486 -12.96 27.84 52.29
N GLU A 487 -12.76 27.00 51.27
CA GLU A 487 -13.39 25.68 51.23
C GLU A 487 -12.93 24.81 52.41
N MET A 488 -11.64 24.85 52.74
CA MET A 488 -11.10 24.15 53.91
C MET A 488 -11.72 24.68 55.21
N LEU A 489 -11.86 26.00 55.34
CA LEU A 489 -12.47 26.63 56.50
C LEU A 489 -13.96 26.30 56.60
N ASP A 490 -14.70 26.26 55.50
CA ASP A 490 -16.11 25.87 55.48
C ASP A 490 -16.29 24.44 55.99
N ASN A 491 -15.51 23.51 55.44
CA ASN A 491 -15.52 22.11 55.85
C ASN A 491 -15.18 21.94 57.34
N GLN A 492 -14.18 22.67 57.85
CA GLN A 492 -13.85 22.64 59.28
C GLN A 492 -14.94 23.27 60.14
N THR A 493 -15.57 24.36 59.68
CA THR A 493 -16.68 25.03 60.37
C THR A 493 -17.85 24.06 60.51
N GLN A 494 -18.23 23.40 59.41
CA GLN A 494 -19.28 22.38 59.40
C GLN A 494 -18.92 21.19 60.30
N ALA A 495 -17.68 20.70 60.24
CA ALA A 495 -17.23 19.59 61.08
C ALA A 495 -17.26 19.95 62.58
N ILE A 496 -16.86 21.16 62.97
CA ILE A 496 -16.93 21.63 64.35
C ILE A 496 -18.38 21.70 64.81
N VAL A 497 -19.26 22.31 64.01
CA VAL A 497 -20.70 22.42 64.33
C VAL A 497 -21.33 21.03 64.44
N ASP A 498 -21.06 20.14 63.49
CA ASP A 498 -21.58 18.77 63.47
C ASP A 498 -21.10 17.97 64.67
N ASN A 499 -19.80 17.98 64.95
CA ASN A 499 -19.22 17.28 66.08
C ASN A 499 -19.74 17.83 67.41
N ALA A 500 -19.90 19.15 67.52
CA ALA A 500 -20.44 19.77 68.73
C ALA A 500 -21.90 19.36 68.96
N MET A 501 -22.76 19.47 67.94
CA MET A 501 -24.16 19.09 68.04
C MET A 501 -24.33 17.59 68.30
N LEU A 502 -23.60 16.74 67.58
CA LEU A 502 -23.60 15.29 67.80
C LEU A 502 -23.16 14.95 69.23
N THR A 503 -22.14 15.62 69.75
CA THR A 503 -21.69 15.42 71.14
C THR A 503 -22.81 15.76 72.12
N GLU A 504 -23.52 16.88 71.93
CA GLU A 504 -24.65 17.25 72.78
C GLU A 504 -25.80 16.23 72.71
N TYR A 505 -26.22 15.83 71.51
CA TYR A 505 -27.25 14.80 71.34
C TYR A 505 -26.83 13.45 71.94
N MET A 506 -25.57 13.06 71.77
CA MET A 506 -25.03 11.85 72.37
C MET A 506 -24.96 11.94 73.90
N ILE A 507 -24.62 13.09 74.48
CA ILE A 507 -24.70 13.31 75.93
C ILE A 507 -26.15 13.21 76.43
N GLN A 508 -27.10 13.83 75.73
CA GLN A 508 -28.52 13.75 76.08
C GLN A 508 -29.03 12.31 76.05
N TYR A 509 -28.62 11.53 75.05
CA TYR A 509 -28.98 10.12 74.94
C TYR A 509 -28.27 9.27 76.02
N ALA A 510 -26.96 9.47 76.21
CA ALA A 510 -26.15 8.76 77.21
C ALA A 510 -26.60 9.05 78.65
N ASN A 511 -27.16 10.23 78.92
CA ASN A 511 -27.74 10.59 80.22
C ASN A 511 -28.84 9.62 80.68
N ARG A 512 -29.52 8.91 79.77
CA ARG A 512 -30.50 7.87 80.11
C ARG A 512 -29.88 6.68 80.85
N PHE A 513 -28.60 6.40 80.61
CA PHE A 513 -27.86 5.26 81.17
C PHE A 513 -26.90 5.66 82.30
N ARG A 514 -26.88 6.96 82.67
CA ARG A 514 -25.93 7.54 83.62
C ARG A 514 -25.93 6.85 84.99
N HIS A 515 -27.10 6.47 85.50
CA HIS A 515 -27.22 5.79 86.80
C HIS A 515 -27.04 4.27 86.72
N SER A 516 -27.06 3.70 85.51
CA SER A 516 -26.97 2.25 85.27
C SER A 516 -25.54 1.78 85.06
N HIS A 517 -24.66 2.64 84.53
CA HIS A 517 -23.26 2.30 84.24
C HIS A 517 -22.30 3.44 84.63
N VAL A 518 -21.42 3.16 85.60
CA VAL A 518 -20.37 4.11 86.06
C VAL A 518 -19.41 4.49 84.92
N GLU A 519 -19.20 3.58 83.96
CA GLU A 519 -18.36 3.84 82.77
C GLU A 519 -18.92 4.96 81.89
N ILE A 520 -20.26 5.07 81.76
CA ILE A 520 -20.91 6.14 80.99
C ILE A 520 -20.78 7.48 81.72
N GLU A 521 -20.93 7.49 83.05
CA GLU A 521 -20.77 8.73 83.82
C GLU A 521 -19.34 9.30 83.71
N ASN A 522 -18.32 8.44 83.79
CA ASN A 522 -16.93 8.86 83.58
C ASN A 522 -16.67 9.35 82.14
N ALA A 523 -17.27 8.71 81.14
CA ALA A 523 -17.18 9.12 79.74
C ALA A 523 -17.84 10.49 79.48
N ILE A 524 -19.03 10.72 80.04
CA ILE A 524 -19.73 12.01 79.96
C ILE A 524 -18.89 13.10 80.63
N ASN A 525 -18.35 12.86 81.83
CA ASN A 525 -17.51 13.84 82.51
C ASN A 525 -16.23 14.16 81.72
N LYS A 526 -15.59 13.13 81.13
CA LYS A 526 -14.42 13.31 80.28
C LYS A 526 -14.74 14.13 79.02
N ALA A 527 -15.85 13.83 78.35
CA ALA A 527 -16.27 14.57 77.18
C ALA A 527 -16.70 16.01 77.50
N LEU A 528 -17.36 16.25 78.64
CA LEU A 528 -17.68 17.62 79.09
C LEU A 528 -16.42 18.43 79.39
N VAL A 529 -15.37 17.82 79.92
CA VAL A 529 -14.07 18.49 80.11
C VAL A 529 -13.44 18.83 78.76
N LEU A 530 -13.42 17.89 77.82
CA LEU A 530 -12.91 18.13 76.45
C LEU A 530 -13.72 19.23 75.73
N PHE A 531 -15.05 19.20 75.86
CA PHE A 531 -15.97 20.14 75.21
C PHE A 531 -15.90 21.57 75.79
N HIS A 532 -15.81 21.72 77.12
CA HIS A 532 -15.85 23.04 77.77
C HIS A 532 -14.48 23.66 78.08
N ARG A 533 -13.42 22.85 78.26
CA ARG A 533 -12.09 23.36 78.67
C ARG A 533 -11.04 23.26 77.57
N GLU A 534 -11.03 22.17 76.81
CA GLU A 534 -10.03 21.94 75.76
C GLU A 534 -10.54 22.33 74.36
N TYR A 535 -11.86 22.52 74.22
CA TYR A 535 -12.55 22.87 72.98
C TYR A 535 -12.31 21.86 71.85
N ASP A 536 -12.02 20.60 72.21
CA ASP A 536 -11.80 19.49 71.29
C ASP A 536 -13.13 18.72 71.09
N TYR A 537 -13.87 19.14 70.06
CA TYR A 537 -15.18 18.58 69.73
C TYR A 537 -15.12 17.18 69.13
N GLU A 538 -14.06 16.88 68.37
CA GLU A 538 -13.84 15.56 67.78
C GLU A 538 -13.50 14.54 68.87
N GLY A 539 -12.54 14.89 69.74
CA GLY A 539 -12.17 14.07 70.89
C GLY A 539 -13.32 13.88 71.89
N ALA A 540 -14.17 14.91 72.08
CA ALA A 540 -15.35 14.81 72.95
C ALA A 540 -16.39 13.82 72.38
N LEU A 541 -16.65 13.86 71.07
CA LEU A 541 -17.55 12.94 70.39
C LEU A 541 -17.06 11.50 70.52
N GLU A 542 -15.80 11.22 70.22
CA GLU A 542 -15.21 9.88 70.32
C GLU A 542 -15.25 9.32 71.74
N ALA A 543 -14.99 10.18 72.73
CA ALA A 543 -14.99 9.81 74.14
C ALA A 543 -16.36 9.30 74.62
N ILE A 544 -17.47 9.79 74.06
CA ILE A 544 -18.83 9.30 74.36
C ILE A 544 -19.23 8.16 73.43
N LYS A 545 -18.84 8.21 72.15
CA LYS A 545 -19.20 7.23 71.13
C LYS A 545 -18.70 5.83 71.46
N ILE A 546 -17.48 5.69 71.99
CA ILE A 546 -16.88 4.38 72.32
C ILE A 546 -17.64 3.67 73.46
N PRO A 547 -17.88 4.30 74.64
CA PRO A 547 -18.61 3.66 75.74
C PRO A 547 -20.09 3.44 75.41
N LEU A 548 -20.72 4.36 74.67
CA LEU A 548 -22.13 4.23 74.28
C LEU A 548 -22.37 3.01 73.38
N ASN A 549 -21.49 2.77 72.40
CA ASN A 549 -21.55 1.59 71.53
C ASN A 549 -21.25 0.27 72.24
N ARG A 550 -20.54 0.29 73.39
CA ARG A 550 -20.30 -0.90 74.21
C ARG A 550 -21.51 -1.31 75.03
N VAL A 551 -22.34 -0.34 75.45
CA VAL A 551 -23.55 -0.60 76.23
C VAL A 551 -24.74 -0.96 75.34
N GLU A 552 -24.90 -0.32 74.19
CA GLU A 552 -25.86 -0.74 73.15
C GLU A 552 -25.19 -0.71 71.77
N ALA A 553 -25.03 -1.89 71.16
CA ALA A 553 -24.44 -2.02 69.83
C ALA A 553 -25.31 -1.30 68.78
N GLY A 554 -24.76 -0.25 68.17
CA GLY A 554 -25.45 0.55 67.14
C GLY A 554 -26.22 1.77 67.65
N ALA A 555 -26.19 2.07 68.95
CA ALA A 555 -26.84 3.27 69.49
C ALA A 555 -26.23 4.58 68.97
N ALA A 556 -24.91 4.65 68.81
CA ALA A 556 -24.28 5.86 68.25
C ALA A 556 -24.69 6.11 66.80
N ARG A 557 -24.86 5.05 65.99
CA ARG A 557 -25.32 5.17 64.59
C ARG A 557 -26.77 5.67 64.50
N LYS A 558 -27.66 5.22 65.38
CA LYS A 558 -29.06 5.71 65.43
C LYS A 558 -29.14 7.20 65.76
N VAL A 559 -28.26 7.68 66.66
CA VAL A 559 -28.18 9.11 67.03
C VAL A 559 -27.58 9.93 65.88
N GLU A 560 -26.56 9.41 65.19
CA GLU A 560 -25.99 10.04 63.98
C GLU A 560 -27.03 10.11 62.85
N GLU A 561 -27.80 9.05 62.59
CA GLU A 561 -28.88 9.03 61.59
C GLU A 561 -30.00 10.01 61.93
N SER A 562 -30.42 10.07 63.22
CA SER A 562 -31.45 11.02 63.67
C SER A 562 -30.99 12.48 63.52
N TYR A 563 -29.70 12.74 63.79
CA TYR A 563 -29.09 14.05 63.59
C TYR A 563 -29.01 14.43 62.10
N GLN A 564 -28.63 13.49 61.22
CA GLN A 564 -28.60 13.73 59.78
C GLN A 564 -30.01 13.98 59.21
N GLU A 565 -31.04 13.28 59.70
CA GLU A 565 -32.44 13.54 59.33
C GLU A 565 -32.92 14.93 59.78
N GLU A 566 -32.57 15.38 61.00
CA GLU A 566 -32.88 16.73 61.48
C GLU A 566 -32.10 17.82 60.74
N LYS A 567 -30.83 17.58 60.40
CA LYS A 567 -30.01 18.47 59.57
C LYS A 567 -30.64 18.62 58.18
N ASN A 568 -31.01 17.52 57.53
CA ASN A 568 -31.66 17.54 56.22
C ASN A 568 -33.05 18.22 56.23
N ARG A 569 -33.80 18.12 57.35
CA ARG A 569 -35.08 18.82 57.52
C ARG A 569 -34.96 20.33 57.75
N ASN A 570 -33.84 20.80 58.28
CA ASN A 570 -33.58 22.23 58.52
C ASN A 570 -32.95 22.95 57.32
N TYR A 571 -32.49 22.21 56.29
CA TYR A 571 -32.00 22.74 55.02
C TYR A 571 -33.14 23.00 53.99
N TYR A 572 -34.34 22.44 54.20
CA TYR A 572 -35.59 22.74 53.47
C TYR A 572 -36.49 23.63 54.31
#